data_AF-A0A507F2L3-F1
#
_entry.id   AF-A0A507F2L3-F1
#
_cell.length_a   1.000
_cell.length_b   1.000
_cell.length_c   1.000
_cell.angle_alpha   90.00
_cell.angle_beta   90.00
_cell.angle_gamma   90.00
#
_symmetry.space_group_name_H-M   'P 1'
#
loop_
_entity.id
_entity.type
_entity.pdbx_description
1 polymer ?
#
loop_
_entity_poly.entity_id
_entity_poly.type
_entity_poly.pdbx_seq_one_letter_code
_entity_poly.pdbx_strand_id
1 'polypeptide(L)'
;MGELERKREAIKESDFYTKLCEALLQPINTLSSGSAIRPRNVDCVCYGVGSPVRSATSQYQLMLLLLLREVFELAGSLYIFDPVMTELDKQVVKLLGFTDIERNERGLRPIKNPTLFYMPHCGHTLYSNVLRSNWTQAKLSGLMIIGNSFEAYSMIQLSSALERKAPYLCRSLQVLEELPFPHPFLTGDVFNNTSAHVFDVGKMGVEEGFWEVSLDMENEDAGDPEVV
;
A
#
# COMPACT_ATOMS: atom_id res chain seq x y z
N MET A 1 1.38 24.99 2.15
CA MET A 1 1.16 24.47 3.52
C MET A 1 -0.29 24.61 3.98
N GLY A 2 -0.87 25.83 4.02
CA GLY A 2 -2.23 26.01 4.56
C GLY A 2 -3.35 25.20 3.91
N GLU A 3 -3.26 24.85 2.63
CA GLU A 3 -4.26 23.97 1.98
C GLU A 3 -4.13 22.51 2.41
N LEU A 4 -2.91 21.99 2.58
CA LEU A 4 -2.68 20.62 3.04
C LEU A 4 -3.19 20.43 4.47
N GLU A 5 -2.95 21.42 5.35
CA GLU A 5 -3.47 21.39 6.72
C GLU A 5 -5.00 21.37 6.76
N ARG A 6 -5.68 22.16 5.91
CA ARG A 6 -7.15 22.09 5.81
C ARG A 6 -7.64 20.70 5.42
N LYS A 7 -6.95 20.02 4.51
CA LYS A 7 -7.30 18.65 4.10
C LYS A 7 -7.03 17.65 5.20
N ARG A 8 -5.92 17.82 5.92
CA ARG A 8 -5.57 17.01 7.08
C ARG A 8 -6.65 17.11 8.17
N GLU A 9 -7.08 18.32 8.53
CA GLU A 9 -8.16 18.51 9.51
C GLU A 9 -9.50 17.96 8.99
N ALA A 10 -9.85 18.18 7.72
CA ALA A 10 -11.06 17.61 7.14
C ALA A 10 -11.10 16.07 7.19
N ILE A 11 -9.95 15.39 7.03
CA ILE A 11 -9.86 13.95 7.25
C ILE A 11 -10.04 13.64 8.73
N LYS A 12 -9.27 14.30 9.60
CA LYS A 12 -9.21 14.02 11.03
C LYS A 12 -10.55 14.18 11.76
N GLU A 13 -11.37 15.15 11.33
CA GLU A 13 -12.70 15.43 11.88
C GLU A 13 -13.79 14.50 11.33
N SER A 14 -13.48 13.66 10.35
CA SER A 14 -14.48 12.81 9.69
C SER A 14 -14.74 11.49 10.44
N ASP A 15 -16.00 11.04 10.42
CA ASP A 15 -16.38 9.69 10.89
C ASP A 15 -15.63 8.58 10.13
N PHE A 16 -15.28 8.84 8.86
CA PHE A 16 -14.46 7.97 8.04
C PHE A 16 -13.12 7.67 8.74
N TYR A 17 -12.41 8.71 9.20
CA TYR A 17 -11.10 8.54 9.81
C TYR A 17 -11.18 7.82 11.15
N THR A 18 -12.18 8.13 11.97
CA THR A 18 -12.42 7.43 13.25
C THR A 18 -12.62 5.94 13.03
N LYS A 19 -13.56 5.56 12.14
CA LYS A 19 -13.83 4.15 11.80
C LYS A 19 -12.64 3.45 11.18
N LEU A 20 -11.86 4.17 10.36
CA LEU A 20 -10.66 3.61 9.74
C LEU A 20 -9.60 3.32 10.80
N CYS A 21 -9.38 4.24 11.74
CA CYS A 21 -8.43 4.01 12.84
C CYS A 21 -8.83 2.79 13.69
N GLU A 22 -10.13 2.63 13.98
CA GLU A 22 -10.64 1.45 14.69
C GLU A 22 -10.38 0.16 13.91
N ALA A 23 -10.67 0.15 12.61
CA ALA A 23 -10.47 -1.02 11.74
C ALA A 23 -8.98 -1.40 11.59
N LEU A 24 -8.07 -0.42 11.54
CA LEU A 24 -6.64 -0.66 11.33
C LEU A 24 -5.86 -0.93 12.63
N LEU A 25 -6.48 -0.77 13.80
CA LEU A 25 -5.80 -0.94 15.09
C LEU A 25 -5.19 -2.33 15.26
N GLN A 26 -5.98 -3.39 15.03
CA GLN A 26 -5.50 -4.77 15.13
C GLN A 26 -4.46 -5.12 14.05
N PRO A 27 -4.71 -4.87 12.75
CA PRO A 27 -3.73 -5.04 11.68
C PRO A 27 -2.34 -4.46 11.99
N ILE A 28 -2.30 -3.21 12.47
CA ILE A 28 -1.05 -2.50 12.75
C ILE A 28 -0.35 -3.03 14.01
N ASN A 29 -1.11 -3.48 15.02
CA ASN A 29 -0.53 -4.18 16.17
C ASN A 29 0.14 -5.49 15.75
N THR A 30 -0.49 -6.26 14.86
CA THR A 30 0.07 -7.51 14.33
C THR A 30 1.30 -7.26 13.46
N LEU A 31 1.26 -6.23 12.59
CA LEU A 31 2.38 -5.84 11.73
C LEU A 31 3.65 -5.55 12.53
N SER A 32 3.51 -4.91 13.69
CA SER A 32 4.61 -4.61 14.61
C SER A 32 5.02 -5.81 15.50
N SER A 33 4.68 -7.04 15.08
CA SER A 33 4.93 -8.29 15.81
C SER A 33 4.37 -8.29 17.24
N GLY A 34 3.26 -7.58 17.46
CA GLY A 34 2.65 -7.45 18.79
C GLY A 34 3.49 -6.67 19.79
N SER A 35 4.57 -6.00 19.35
CA SER A 35 5.39 -5.18 20.23
C SER A 35 4.57 -4.01 20.76
N ALA A 36 4.33 -4.01 22.07
CA ALA A 36 3.73 -2.88 22.77
C ALA A 36 4.67 -1.66 22.81
N ILE A 37 5.93 -1.80 22.35
CA ILE A 37 6.92 -0.74 22.35
C ILE A 37 6.48 0.35 21.36
N ARG A 38 6.36 1.56 21.90
CA ARG A 38 6.09 2.79 21.17
C ARG A 38 7.34 3.67 21.18
N PRO A 39 7.65 4.37 20.07
CA PRO A 39 6.97 4.29 18.77
C PRO A 39 7.28 2.97 18.05
N ARG A 40 6.43 2.57 17.10
CA ARG A 40 6.60 1.32 16.34
C ARG A 40 7.64 1.54 15.23
N ASN A 41 8.65 0.66 15.13
CA ASN A 41 9.60 0.70 14.03
C ASN A 41 8.99 0.07 12.76
N VAL A 42 8.03 0.77 12.15
CA VAL A 42 7.35 0.39 10.92
C VAL A 42 7.69 1.41 9.84
N ASP A 43 8.27 0.93 8.73
CA ASP A 43 8.54 1.75 7.56
C ASP A 43 7.23 1.99 6.78
N CYS A 44 7.12 3.14 6.12
CA CYS A 44 6.02 3.45 5.21
C CYS A 44 6.59 3.70 3.82
N VAL A 45 6.07 3.02 2.80
CA VAL A 45 6.49 3.20 1.41
C VAL A 45 5.27 3.57 0.57
N CYS A 46 5.26 4.78 0.03
CA CYS A 46 4.17 5.30 -0.77
C CYS A 46 4.50 5.19 -2.26
N TYR A 47 3.71 4.43 -3.02
CA TYR A 47 3.80 4.39 -4.49
C TYR A 47 2.52 4.93 -5.11
N GLY A 48 2.65 5.64 -6.22
CA GLY A 48 1.51 5.93 -7.10
C GLY A 48 0.48 6.94 -6.56
N VAL A 49 0.87 7.80 -5.61
CA VAL A 49 -0.06 8.79 -5.01
C VAL A 49 -0.40 9.94 -5.96
N GLY A 50 0.30 10.09 -7.07
CA GLY A 50 0.19 11.19 -8.03
C GLY A 50 1.04 12.41 -7.67
N SER A 51 0.58 13.60 -8.08
CA SER A 51 1.26 14.89 -7.86
C SER A 51 0.51 15.70 -6.79
N PRO A 52 1.00 15.76 -5.53
CA PRO A 52 0.40 16.57 -4.46
C PRO A 52 0.30 18.08 -4.79
N VAL A 53 1.12 18.60 -5.69
CA VAL A 53 1.04 20.01 -6.12
C VAL A 53 -0.13 20.23 -7.08
N ARG A 54 -0.48 19.23 -7.90
CA ARG A 54 -1.43 19.37 -9.01
C ARG A 54 -2.79 18.71 -8.77
N SER A 55 -2.88 17.81 -7.79
CA SER A 55 -4.05 16.95 -7.60
C SER A 55 -4.60 17.06 -6.18
N ALA A 56 -5.87 17.44 -6.09
CA ALA A 56 -6.56 17.50 -4.81
C ALA A 56 -6.68 16.12 -4.13
N THR A 57 -6.86 15.06 -4.93
CA THR A 57 -6.91 13.66 -4.49
C THR A 57 -5.57 13.22 -3.90
N SER A 58 -4.47 13.50 -4.59
CA SER A 58 -3.11 13.18 -4.12
C SER A 58 -2.80 13.86 -2.78
N GLN A 59 -3.29 15.08 -2.57
CA GLN A 59 -3.15 15.77 -1.29
C GLN A 59 -3.92 15.07 -0.17
N TYR A 60 -5.17 14.66 -0.38
CA TYR A 60 -5.93 13.93 0.64
C TYR A 60 -5.29 12.58 0.95
N GLN A 61 -4.86 11.84 -0.07
CA GLN A 61 -4.19 10.54 0.11
C GLN A 61 -2.88 10.67 0.89
N LEU A 62 -2.07 11.66 0.56
CA LEU A 62 -0.83 11.94 1.30
C LEU A 62 -1.11 12.34 2.75
N MET A 63 -2.10 13.19 2.99
CA MET A 63 -2.47 13.60 4.35
C MET A 63 -3.03 12.44 5.17
N LEU A 64 -3.78 11.52 4.56
CA LEU A 64 -4.25 10.32 5.24
C LEU A 64 -3.07 9.45 5.68
N LEU A 65 -2.09 9.19 4.81
CA LEU A 65 -0.90 8.42 5.18
C LEU A 65 -0.16 9.05 6.37
N LEU A 66 0.01 10.37 6.38
CA LEU A 66 0.64 11.08 7.50
C LEU A 66 -0.17 10.98 8.79
N LEU A 67 -1.50 11.09 8.72
CA LEU A 67 -2.39 10.93 9.88
C LEU A 67 -2.35 9.50 10.44
N LEU A 68 -2.31 8.48 9.57
CA LEU A 68 -2.16 7.08 9.98
C LEU A 68 -0.80 6.88 10.65
N ARG A 69 0.27 7.43 10.07
CA ARG A 69 1.60 7.38 10.66
C ARG A 69 1.65 8.01 12.06
N GLU A 70 0.97 9.13 12.26
CA GLU A 70 0.90 9.83 13.56
C GLU A 70 0.09 9.04 14.59
N VAL A 71 -1.16 8.67 14.28
CA VAL A 71 -2.06 8.00 15.24
C VAL A 71 -1.55 6.62 15.64
N PHE A 72 -0.84 5.95 14.74
CA PHE A 72 -0.22 4.66 15.01
C PHE A 72 1.27 4.74 15.36
N GLU A 73 1.83 5.94 15.54
CA GLU A 73 3.21 6.16 15.96
C GLU A 73 4.22 5.33 15.15
N LEU A 74 4.06 5.29 13.82
CA LEU A 74 4.94 4.56 12.92
C LEU A 74 6.21 5.41 12.70
N ALA A 75 7.30 5.05 13.38
CA ALA A 75 8.54 5.83 13.40
C ALA A 75 9.63 5.32 12.45
N GLY A 76 9.38 4.25 11.69
CA GLY A 76 10.30 3.79 10.64
C GLY A 76 10.43 4.81 9.52
N SER A 77 11.26 4.53 8.53
CA SER A 77 11.49 5.44 7.41
C SER A 77 10.24 5.66 6.55
N LEU A 78 10.11 6.85 5.98
CA LEU A 78 8.97 7.26 5.16
C LEU A 78 9.45 7.56 3.74
N TYR A 79 9.01 6.78 2.78
CA TYR A 79 9.45 6.86 1.38
C TYR A 79 8.29 7.15 0.45
N ILE A 80 8.58 7.79 -0.69
CA ILE A 80 7.58 8.07 -1.72
C ILE A 80 8.17 8.01 -3.12
N PHE A 81 7.39 7.49 -4.05
CA PHE A 81 7.66 7.55 -5.48
C PHE A 81 6.39 7.60 -6.31
N ASP A 82 6.41 8.46 -7.32
CA ASP A 82 5.45 8.45 -8.40
C ASP A 82 6.11 9.09 -9.64
N PRO A 83 6.01 8.49 -10.85
CA PRO A 83 6.64 8.99 -12.06
C PRO A 83 6.07 10.34 -12.50
N VAL A 84 4.88 10.73 -12.05
CA VAL A 84 4.27 12.02 -12.37
C VAL A 84 4.69 13.14 -11.41
N MET A 85 5.44 12.82 -10.34
CA MET A 85 5.95 13.83 -9.42
C MET A 85 6.96 14.75 -10.10
N THR A 86 6.67 16.04 -10.03
CA THR A 86 7.57 17.10 -10.45
C THR A 86 8.60 17.41 -9.38
N GLU A 87 9.63 18.20 -9.72
CA GLU A 87 10.61 18.66 -8.73
C GLU A 87 9.96 19.45 -7.58
N LEU A 88 8.87 20.16 -7.86
CA LEU A 88 8.11 20.86 -6.81
C LEU A 88 7.37 19.88 -5.89
N ASP A 89 6.83 18.78 -6.44
CA ASP A 89 6.25 17.71 -5.62
C ASP A 89 7.30 17.13 -4.68
N LYS A 90 8.51 16.84 -5.19
CA LYS A 90 9.64 16.32 -4.41
C LYS A 90 10.03 17.25 -3.26
N GLN A 91 10.08 18.56 -3.51
CA GLN A 91 10.33 19.56 -2.47
C GLN A 91 9.22 19.56 -1.41
N VAL A 92 7.95 19.50 -1.83
CA VAL A 92 6.80 19.46 -0.91
C VAL A 92 6.83 18.22 -0.03
N VAL A 93 7.02 17.02 -0.59
CA VAL A 93 7.02 15.78 0.19
C VAL A 93 8.23 15.70 1.13
N LYS A 94 9.38 16.26 0.73
CA LYS A 94 10.56 16.36 1.60
C LYS A 94 10.30 17.23 2.83
N LEU A 95 9.56 18.34 2.67
CA LEU A 95 9.12 19.16 3.81
C LEU A 95 8.15 18.42 4.74
N LEU A 96 7.42 17.44 4.21
CA LEU A 96 6.52 16.56 4.97
C LEU A 96 7.24 15.34 5.59
N GLY A 97 8.57 15.26 5.47
CA GLY A 97 9.39 14.21 6.06
C GLY A 97 9.56 12.95 5.20
N PHE A 98 9.11 12.96 3.94
CA PHE A 98 9.36 11.86 3.01
C PHE A 98 10.79 11.89 2.46
N THR A 99 11.31 10.70 2.21
CA THR A 99 12.50 10.48 1.37
C THR A 99 12.04 10.08 -0.03
N ASP A 100 12.40 10.89 -1.03
CA ASP A 100 12.18 10.58 -2.45
C ASP A 100 12.95 9.31 -2.84
N ILE A 101 12.30 8.40 -3.56
CA ILE A 101 12.97 7.25 -4.15
C ILE A 101 13.42 7.68 -5.55
N GLU A 102 14.73 7.87 -5.72
CA GLU A 102 15.25 8.55 -6.92
C GLU A 102 15.00 7.80 -8.25
N ARG A 103 14.78 6.49 -8.18
CA ARG A 103 14.60 5.62 -9.34
C ARG A 103 13.33 4.82 -9.18
N ASN A 104 12.63 4.62 -10.30
CA ASN A 104 11.56 3.66 -10.41
C ASN A 104 12.09 2.25 -10.09
N GLU A 105 11.80 1.76 -8.88
CA GLU A 105 12.13 0.40 -8.45
C GLU A 105 11.04 -0.63 -8.81
N ARG A 106 9.98 -0.20 -9.52
CA ARG A 106 8.89 -1.02 -10.06
C ARG A 106 8.16 -1.84 -9.00
N GLY A 107 8.15 -1.36 -7.75
CA GLY A 107 7.61 -2.06 -6.59
C GLY A 107 8.48 -3.24 -6.10
N LEU A 108 9.66 -3.49 -6.68
CA LEU A 108 10.54 -4.60 -6.32
C LEU A 108 11.40 -4.32 -5.07
N ARG A 109 10.83 -3.65 -4.07
CA ARG A 109 11.51 -3.30 -2.82
C ARG A 109 11.38 -4.40 -1.77
N PRO A 110 12.47 -5.07 -1.37
CA PRO A 110 12.44 -5.98 -0.24
C PRO A 110 12.32 -5.22 1.09
N ILE A 111 11.45 -5.68 1.97
CA ILE A 111 11.33 -5.12 3.32
C ILE A 111 12.52 -5.52 4.19
N LYS A 112 12.91 -4.63 5.11
CA LYS A 112 13.96 -4.86 6.12
C LYS A 112 13.40 -4.77 7.54
N ASN A 113 12.48 -3.83 7.75
CA ASN A 113 11.63 -3.74 8.92
C ASN A 113 10.20 -4.14 8.53
N PRO A 114 9.27 -4.30 9.48
CA PRO A 114 7.86 -4.30 9.14
C PRO A 114 7.49 -3.05 8.34
N THR A 115 6.72 -3.22 7.27
CA THR A 115 6.48 -2.15 6.30
C THR A 115 5.01 -2.06 5.92
N LEU A 116 4.48 -0.84 5.96
CA LEU A 116 3.23 -0.47 5.33
C LEU A 116 3.50 0.08 3.93
N PHE A 117 3.08 -0.63 2.90
CA PHE A 117 3.02 -0.11 1.54
C PHE A 117 1.69 0.63 1.33
N TYR A 118 1.75 1.90 0.97
CA TYR A 118 0.59 2.74 0.66
C TYR A 118 0.55 3.01 -0.85
N MET A 119 -0.39 2.39 -1.54
CA MET A 119 -0.40 2.23 -2.99
C MET A 119 -1.80 2.50 -3.58
N PRO A 120 -2.44 3.65 -3.30
CA PRO A 120 -3.78 3.92 -3.83
C PRO A 120 -3.75 3.95 -5.37
N HIS A 121 -4.77 3.41 -6.02
CA HIS A 121 -4.95 3.45 -7.48
C HIS A 121 -3.80 2.86 -8.32
N CYS A 122 -2.91 2.07 -7.71
CA CYS A 122 -1.83 1.39 -8.42
C CYS A 122 -2.34 0.20 -9.24
N GLY A 123 -1.67 -0.11 -10.35
CA GLY A 123 -1.94 -1.27 -11.18
C GLY A 123 -1.61 -2.61 -10.50
N HIS A 124 -2.24 -3.69 -10.96
CA HIS A 124 -2.09 -5.05 -10.46
C HIS A 124 -0.63 -5.55 -10.51
N THR A 125 0.11 -5.19 -11.57
CA THR A 125 1.52 -5.52 -11.73
C THR A 125 2.37 -5.00 -10.57
N LEU A 126 2.08 -3.78 -10.07
CA LEU A 126 2.86 -3.18 -8.99
C LEU A 126 2.64 -3.90 -7.65
N TYR A 127 1.41 -4.32 -7.33
CA TYR A 127 1.16 -5.16 -6.15
C TYR A 127 1.87 -6.50 -6.27
N SER A 128 1.81 -7.14 -7.44
CA SER A 128 2.51 -8.41 -7.70
C SER A 128 4.02 -8.27 -7.49
N ASN A 129 4.64 -7.15 -7.91
CA ASN A 129 6.07 -6.92 -7.71
C ASN A 129 6.46 -6.70 -6.24
N VAL A 130 5.64 -5.98 -5.48
CA VAL A 130 5.82 -5.84 -4.02
C VAL A 130 5.76 -7.21 -3.36
N LEU A 131 4.78 -8.03 -3.72
CA LEU A 131 4.65 -9.40 -3.20
C LEU A 131 5.83 -10.27 -3.61
N ARG A 132 6.23 -10.24 -4.88
CA ARG A 132 7.36 -11.00 -5.44
C ARG A 132 8.67 -10.75 -4.69
N SER A 133 9.02 -9.49 -4.44
CA SER A 133 10.26 -9.13 -3.72
C SER A 133 10.24 -9.51 -2.23
N ASN A 134 9.07 -9.90 -1.72
CA ASN A 134 8.80 -10.22 -0.33
C ASN A 134 8.17 -11.62 -0.12
N TRP A 135 8.27 -12.52 -1.11
CA TRP A 135 7.54 -13.80 -1.15
C TRP A 135 8.10 -14.90 -0.21
N THR A 136 8.13 -14.60 1.08
CA THR A 136 8.51 -15.55 2.14
C THR A 136 7.60 -15.32 3.35
N GLN A 137 7.33 -16.36 4.13
CA GLN A 137 6.48 -16.25 5.31
C GLN A 137 6.93 -15.14 6.27
N ALA A 138 8.24 -15.04 6.51
CA ALA A 138 8.82 -14.04 7.42
C ALA A 138 8.64 -12.60 6.93
N LYS A 139 8.62 -12.37 5.62
CA LYS A 139 8.43 -11.02 5.07
C LYS A 139 6.95 -10.68 4.90
N LEU A 140 6.13 -11.61 4.42
CA LEU A 140 4.69 -11.35 4.26
C LEU A 140 3.99 -11.10 5.60
N SER A 141 4.44 -11.75 6.69
CA SER A 141 3.93 -11.46 8.04
C SER A 141 4.28 -10.06 8.56
N GLY A 142 5.36 -9.46 8.04
CA GLY A 142 5.79 -8.09 8.33
C GLY A 142 5.38 -7.09 7.26
N LEU A 143 4.43 -7.43 6.38
CA LEU A 143 4.02 -6.60 5.25
C LEU A 143 2.52 -6.32 5.35
N MET A 144 2.15 -5.05 5.19
CA MET A 144 0.77 -4.62 5.03
C MET A 144 0.67 -3.74 3.79
N ILE A 145 -0.40 -3.89 3.01
CA ILE A 145 -0.68 -3.01 1.86
C ILE A 145 -1.96 -2.24 2.14
N ILE A 146 -1.95 -0.94 1.91
CA ILE A 146 -3.17 -0.14 1.74
C ILE A 146 -3.21 0.28 0.28
N GLY A 147 -4.20 -0.16 -0.46
CA GLY A 147 -4.29 0.08 -1.90
C GLY A 147 -5.67 -0.24 -2.42
N ASN A 148 -5.78 -0.50 -3.73
CA ASN A 148 -7.04 -0.88 -4.34
C ASN A 148 -7.60 -2.16 -3.72
N SER A 149 -8.92 -2.26 -3.64
CA SER A 149 -9.60 -3.52 -3.32
C SER A 149 -9.19 -4.60 -4.30
N PHE A 150 -8.98 -5.82 -3.80
CA PHE A 150 -8.67 -6.99 -4.62
C PHE A 150 -9.92 -7.84 -4.88
N GLU A 151 -11.10 -7.39 -4.44
CA GLU A 151 -12.39 -8.08 -4.62
C GLU A 151 -12.70 -8.36 -6.10
N ALA A 152 -12.34 -7.44 -7.01
CA ALA A 152 -12.50 -7.65 -8.45
C ALA A 152 -11.65 -8.83 -8.97
N TYR A 153 -10.54 -9.15 -8.31
CA TYR A 153 -9.64 -10.26 -8.67
C TYR A 153 -10.06 -11.59 -8.03
N SER A 154 -10.82 -11.56 -6.94
CA SER A 154 -11.33 -12.77 -6.29
C SER A 154 -12.60 -13.32 -6.95
N MET A 155 -13.46 -12.43 -7.49
CA MET A 155 -14.73 -12.83 -8.13
C MET A 155 -14.57 -13.28 -9.59
N ILE A 156 -13.57 -12.77 -10.31
CA ILE A 156 -13.24 -13.26 -11.64
C ILE A 156 -12.35 -14.48 -11.42
N GLN A 157 -12.82 -15.68 -11.79
CA GLN A 157 -11.93 -16.83 -11.99
C GLN A 157 -10.68 -16.33 -12.70
N LEU A 158 -9.55 -16.28 -11.97
CA LEU A 158 -8.32 -15.59 -12.37
C LEU A 158 -8.11 -15.78 -13.87
N SER A 159 -8.40 -14.72 -14.64
CA SER A 159 -8.25 -14.86 -16.09
C SER A 159 -6.78 -15.22 -16.32
N SER A 160 -6.50 -16.11 -17.27
CA SER A 160 -5.12 -16.47 -17.62
C SER A 160 -4.26 -15.24 -17.92
N ALA A 161 -4.88 -14.12 -18.32
CA ALA A 161 -4.22 -12.82 -18.47
C ALA A 161 -3.74 -12.21 -17.14
N LEU A 162 -4.58 -12.17 -16.10
CA LEU A 162 -4.20 -11.63 -14.79
C LEU A 162 -3.17 -12.53 -14.11
N GLU A 163 -3.34 -13.86 -14.20
CA GLU A 163 -2.40 -14.82 -13.61
C GLU A 163 -1.01 -14.72 -14.26
N ARG A 164 -0.91 -14.46 -15.57
CA ARG A 164 0.37 -14.18 -16.22
C ARG A 164 1.01 -12.86 -15.77
N LYS A 165 0.21 -11.79 -15.64
CA LYS A 165 0.70 -10.43 -15.33
C LYS A 165 1.01 -10.23 -13.85
N ALA A 166 0.20 -10.80 -12.98
CA ALA A 166 0.25 -10.58 -11.53
C ALA A 166 0.17 -11.90 -10.73
N PRO A 167 1.04 -12.90 -11.01
CA PRO A 167 0.91 -14.23 -10.42
C PRO A 167 1.03 -14.24 -8.88
N TYR A 168 1.87 -13.37 -8.32
CA TYR A 168 2.04 -13.26 -6.87
C TYR A 168 0.82 -12.63 -6.20
N LEU A 169 0.18 -11.65 -6.86
CA LEU A 169 -1.09 -11.10 -6.39
C LEU A 169 -2.15 -12.20 -6.34
N CYS A 170 -2.32 -12.94 -7.44
CA CYS A 170 -3.27 -14.05 -7.55
C CYS A 170 -3.06 -15.09 -6.44
N ARG A 171 -1.81 -15.53 -6.25
CA ARG A 171 -1.47 -16.52 -5.21
C ARG A 171 -1.72 -15.99 -3.81
N SER A 172 -1.49 -14.68 -3.58
CA SER A 172 -1.69 -14.08 -2.27
C SER A 172 -3.14 -14.05 -1.81
N LEU A 173 -4.12 -14.06 -2.73
CA LEU A 173 -5.55 -14.04 -2.40
C LEU A 173 -5.98 -15.22 -1.51
N GLN A 174 -5.24 -16.33 -1.52
CA GLN A 174 -5.52 -17.51 -0.68
C GLN A 174 -5.21 -17.29 0.80
N VAL A 175 -4.31 -16.35 1.11
CA VAL A 175 -3.79 -16.08 2.46
C VAL A 175 -4.05 -14.65 2.90
N LEU A 176 -4.67 -13.85 2.05
CA LEU A 176 -4.95 -12.44 2.28
C LEU A 176 -6.25 -12.27 3.08
N GLU A 177 -6.20 -11.34 4.03
CA GLU A 177 -7.38 -10.74 4.63
C GLU A 177 -7.48 -9.29 4.15
N GLU A 178 -8.61 -8.98 3.53
CA GLU A 178 -8.93 -7.65 3.01
C GLU A 178 -9.89 -6.93 3.96
N LEU A 179 -9.56 -5.68 4.29
CA LEU A 179 -10.31 -4.79 5.16
C LEU A 179 -10.67 -3.52 4.37
N PRO A 180 -11.88 -3.46 3.79
CA PRO A 180 -12.32 -2.30 3.02
C PRO A 180 -12.30 -1.02 3.85
N PHE A 181 -11.94 0.10 3.23
CA PHE A 181 -12.05 1.40 3.88
C PHE A 181 -13.52 1.74 4.18
N PRO A 182 -13.81 2.45 5.29
CA PRO A 182 -15.14 2.94 5.56
C PRO A 182 -15.66 3.82 4.42
N HIS A 183 -16.98 3.83 4.22
CA HIS A 183 -17.62 4.69 3.23
C HIS A 183 -18.83 5.42 3.85
N PRO A 184 -19.14 6.66 3.43
CA PRO A 184 -18.39 7.53 2.51
C PRO A 184 -17.30 8.36 3.20
N PHE A 185 -16.30 8.79 2.42
CA PHE A 185 -15.50 9.98 2.75
C PHE A 185 -16.13 11.22 2.11
N LEU A 186 -15.94 12.40 2.73
CA LEU A 186 -16.55 13.68 2.37
C LEU A 186 -16.58 13.98 0.86
N THR A 187 -15.50 13.65 0.15
CA THR A 187 -15.41 13.71 -1.32
C THR A 187 -15.44 12.30 -1.88
N GLY A 188 -16.54 11.96 -2.55
CA GLY A 188 -17.02 10.59 -2.80
C GLY A 188 -16.20 9.68 -3.73
N ASP A 189 -14.95 10.02 -4.06
CA ASP A 189 -14.08 9.24 -4.94
C ASP A 189 -12.63 9.08 -4.43
N VAL A 190 -12.15 9.98 -3.56
CA VAL A 190 -10.73 10.05 -3.14
C VAL A 190 -10.18 8.75 -2.55
N PHE A 191 -11.00 8.04 -1.78
CA PHE A 191 -10.66 6.75 -1.17
C PHE A 191 -11.59 5.64 -1.65
N ASN A 192 -12.23 5.82 -2.81
CA ASN A 192 -13.09 4.79 -3.36
C ASN A 192 -12.25 3.56 -3.72
N ASN A 193 -12.85 2.37 -3.61
CA ASN A 193 -12.20 1.11 -3.92
C ASN A 193 -10.85 0.92 -3.20
N THR A 194 -10.69 1.45 -1.97
CA THR A 194 -9.45 1.33 -1.20
C THR A 194 -9.66 0.38 -0.03
N SER A 195 -8.70 -0.51 0.19
CA SER A 195 -8.71 -1.51 1.26
C SER A 195 -7.33 -1.62 1.90
N ALA A 196 -7.29 -2.04 3.15
CA ALA A 196 -6.10 -2.57 3.79
C ALA A 196 -6.03 -4.08 3.57
N HIS A 197 -4.83 -4.58 3.41
CA HIS A 197 -4.50 -5.95 3.02
C HIS A 197 -3.43 -6.46 3.97
N VAL A 198 -3.77 -7.49 4.73
CA VAL A 198 -2.85 -8.19 5.64
C VAL A 198 -2.80 -9.67 5.30
N PHE A 199 -1.70 -10.34 5.64
CA PHE A 199 -1.50 -11.72 5.27
C PHE A 199 -1.57 -12.62 6.51
N ASP A 200 -2.48 -13.58 6.47
CA ASP A 200 -2.74 -14.54 7.55
C ASP A 200 -1.63 -15.60 7.58
N VAL A 201 -0.74 -15.48 8.56
CA VAL A 201 0.37 -16.41 8.79
C VAL A 201 -0.10 -17.84 9.00
N GLY A 202 -1.31 -18.05 9.55
CA GLY A 202 -1.88 -19.37 9.77
C GLY A 202 -2.31 -20.09 8.48
N LYS A 203 -2.55 -19.34 7.39
CA LYS A 203 -2.92 -19.89 6.08
C LYS A 203 -1.72 -20.04 5.13
N MET A 204 -0.60 -19.39 5.41
CA MET A 204 0.59 -19.40 4.56
C MET A 204 1.22 -20.79 4.46
N GLY A 205 1.44 -21.28 3.24
CA GLY A 205 2.14 -22.53 2.99
C GLY A 205 1.38 -23.79 3.42
N VAL A 206 0.08 -23.69 3.71
CA VAL A 206 -0.79 -24.84 3.99
C VAL A 206 -0.96 -25.71 2.75
N GLU A 207 -1.05 -25.08 1.57
CA GLU A 207 -1.09 -25.79 0.30
C GLU A 207 0.32 -26.09 -0.22
N GLU A 208 0.50 -27.31 -0.73
CA GLU A 208 1.72 -27.72 -1.44
C GLU A 208 1.97 -26.81 -2.65
N GLY A 209 3.22 -26.37 -2.83
CA GLY A 209 3.59 -25.45 -3.91
C GLY A 209 3.10 -24.01 -3.73
N PHE A 210 2.59 -23.58 -2.56
CA PHE A 210 2.20 -22.17 -2.33
C PHE A 210 3.31 -21.18 -2.68
N TRP A 211 4.54 -21.50 -2.28
CA TRP A 211 5.73 -20.68 -2.53
C TRP A 211 6.29 -20.83 -3.94
N GLU A 212 5.80 -21.82 -4.70
CA GLU A 212 6.24 -22.09 -6.08
C GLU A 212 5.33 -21.33 -7.04
N VAL A 213 5.84 -20.22 -7.57
CA VAL A 213 5.15 -19.41 -8.58
C VAL A 213 5.84 -19.64 -9.92
N SER A 214 5.18 -20.38 -10.83
CA SER A 214 5.69 -20.57 -12.19
C SER A 214 5.63 -19.25 -12.94
N LEU A 215 6.80 -18.75 -13.36
CA LEU A 215 6.88 -17.61 -14.25
C LEU A 215 6.99 -18.15 -15.68
N ASP A 216 5.94 -17.97 -16.48
CA ASP A 216 6.11 -18.04 -17.93
C ASP A 216 7.08 -16.92 -18.32
N MET A 217 8.22 -17.30 -18.91
CA MET A 217 9.36 -16.41 -19.18
C MET A 217 9.09 -15.35 -20.26
N GLU A 218 7.84 -15.14 -20.67
CA GLU A 218 7.42 -14.12 -21.65
C GLU A 218 7.07 -12.76 -21.01
N ASN A 219 7.37 -12.55 -19.72
CA ASN A 219 7.19 -11.27 -19.04
C ASN A 219 8.27 -10.26 -19.45
N GLU A 220 8.19 -9.77 -20.70
CA GLU A 220 8.82 -8.49 -21.05
C GLU A 220 8.03 -7.34 -20.41
N ASP A 221 8.40 -6.98 -19.17
CA ASP A 221 8.03 -5.73 -18.46
C ASP A 221 8.56 -4.45 -19.19
N ALA A 222 8.75 -4.51 -20.50
CA ALA A 222 9.39 -3.45 -21.27
C ALA A 222 8.40 -2.36 -21.75
N GLY A 223 7.10 -2.50 -21.49
CA GLY A 223 6.10 -1.56 -22.01
C GLY A 223 4.79 -1.44 -21.23
N ASP A 224 4.68 -1.94 -20.00
CA ASP A 224 3.45 -1.76 -19.21
C ASP A 224 3.42 -0.35 -18.58
N PRO A 225 2.54 0.55 -19.03
CA PRO A 225 2.41 1.89 -18.46
C PRO A 225 1.92 1.88 -17.00
N GLU A 226 1.45 0.74 -16.49
CA GLU A 226 1.04 0.59 -15.08
C GLU A 226 2.22 0.32 -14.12
N VAL A 227 3.43 0.10 -14.65
CA VAL A 227 4.65 -0.04 -13.85
C VAL A 227 5.24 1.36 -13.63
N VAL A 228 4.52 2.10 -12.78
CA VAL A 228 4.87 3.38 -12.12
C VAL A 228 6.36 3.58 -12.03
#